data_AF-A0A5C8T3N3-F1
#
_entry.id   AF-A0A5C8T3N3-F1
#
_cell.length_a   1.000
_cell.length_b   1.000
_cell.length_c   1.000
_cell.angle_alpha   90.00
_cell.angle_beta   90.00
_cell.angle_gamma   90.00
#
_symmetry.space_group_name_H-M   'P 1'
#
loop_
_entity.id
_entity.type
_entity.pdbx_description
1 polymer ?
#
loop_
_entity_poly.entity_id
_entity_poly.type
_entity_poly.pdbx_seq_one_letter_code
_entity_poly.pdbx_strand_id
1 'polypeptide(L)' 'GREVPVAGIPTSAYPTPARRPANSELSTESLHAAYGIAMRPWQQALDTILDRLIGPVPTEASR' A
#
# COMPACT_ATOMS: atom_id res chain seq x y z
N GLY A 1 -5.58 -3.86 -15.65
CA GLY A 1 -5.88 -2.84 -14.60
C GLY A 1 -6.76 -1.75 -15.18
N ARG A 2 -7.01 -0.67 -14.43
CA ARG A 2 -7.73 0.52 -14.93
C ARG A 2 -6.73 1.55 -15.47
N GLU A 3 -7.02 2.17 -16.61
CA GLU A 3 -6.15 3.18 -17.25
C GLU A 3 -6.53 4.60 -16.82
N VAL A 4 -6.39 4.89 -15.52
CA VAL A 4 -6.67 6.22 -14.96
C VAL A 4 -5.33 6.92 -14.68
N PRO A 5 -5.05 8.09 -15.28
CA PRO A 5 -3.80 8.80 -15.02
C PRO A 5 -3.75 9.31 -13.58
N VAL A 6 -2.60 9.14 -12.92
CA VAL A 6 -2.33 9.62 -11.55
C VAL A 6 -1.10 10.51 -11.57
N ALA A 7 -1.23 11.73 -11.07
CA ALA A 7 -0.13 12.69 -10.96
C ALA A 7 0.17 13.01 -9.48
N GLY A 8 1.46 13.02 -9.11
CA GLY A 8 1.89 13.41 -7.78
C GLY A 8 1.75 14.92 -7.55
N ILE A 9 1.27 15.31 -6.37
CA ILE A 9 1.15 16.72 -5.94
C ILE A 9 1.77 16.90 -4.55
N PRO A 10 2.25 18.11 -4.19
CA PRO A 10 2.66 18.39 -2.82
C PRO A 10 1.45 18.43 -1.89
N THR A 11 1.63 18.11 -0.61
CA THR A 11 0.57 18.17 0.42
C THR A 11 -0.07 19.56 0.51
N SER A 12 0.67 20.64 0.24
CA SER A 12 0.16 22.01 0.24
C SER A 12 -0.88 22.29 -0.85
N ALA A 13 -0.91 21.50 -1.92
CA ALA A 13 -1.90 21.65 -2.99
C ALA A 13 -3.30 21.14 -2.58
N TYR A 14 -3.40 20.39 -1.46
CA TYR A 14 -4.66 19.91 -0.92
C TYR A 14 -4.64 19.97 0.62
N PRO A 15 -4.94 21.14 1.22
CA PRO A 15 -4.82 21.34 2.66
C PRO A 15 -5.91 20.60 3.45
N THR A 16 -5.53 20.01 4.57
CA THR A 16 -6.46 19.37 5.53
C THR A 16 -6.45 20.10 6.87
N PRO A 17 -7.57 20.16 7.62
CA PRO A 17 -7.62 20.86 8.91
C PRO A 17 -6.60 20.35 9.93
N ALA A 18 -6.39 19.03 10.00
CA ALA A 18 -5.39 18.42 10.86
C ALA A 18 -4.05 18.31 10.13
N ARG A 19 -2.96 18.70 10.80
CA ARG A 19 -1.60 18.57 10.27
C ARG A 19 -1.23 17.10 10.07
N ARG A 20 -0.54 16.80 8.97
CA ARG A 20 0.04 15.48 8.69
C ARG A 20 1.57 15.56 8.74
N PRO A 21 2.26 14.63 9.43
CA PRO A 21 3.71 14.55 9.37
C PRO A 21 4.16 14.13 7.96
N ALA A 22 5.37 14.55 7.56
CA ALA A 22 5.94 14.22 6.26
C ALA A 22 6.36 12.74 6.16
N ASN A 23 6.74 12.13 7.28
CA ASN A 23 7.04 10.71 7.39
C ASN A 23 6.29 10.11 8.59
N SER A 24 5.63 8.97 8.39
CA SER A 24 4.91 8.19 9.41
C SER A 24 5.31 6.72 9.40
N GLU A 25 6.44 6.38 8.80
CA GLU A 25 6.96 5.02 8.78
C GLU A 25 7.33 4.57 10.20
N LEU A 26 6.97 3.33 10.54
CA LEU A 26 7.21 2.71 11.83
C LEU A 26 8.13 1.50 11.66
N SER A 27 9.16 1.40 12.49
CA SER A 27 9.98 0.19 12.58
C SER A 27 9.19 -0.96 13.20
N THR A 28 9.34 -2.15 12.63
CA THR A 28 8.72 -3.39 13.11
C THR A 28 9.74 -4.33 13.78
N GLU A 29 10.92 -3.82 14.11
CA GLU A 29 12.01 -4.62 14.66
C GLU A 29 11.67 -5.23 16.03
N SER A 30 10.96 -4.49 16.89
CA SER A 30 10.53 -4.99 18.20
C SER A 30 9.56 -6.16 18.09
N LEU A 31 8.64 -6.10 17.12
CA LEU A 31 7.68 -7.16 16.82
C LEU A 31 8.40 -8.44 16.33
N HIS A 32 9.40 -8.26 15.47
CA HIS A 32 10.24 -9.36 15.01
C HIS A 32 11.08 -9.96 16.14
N ALA A 33 11.76 -9.14 16.94
CA ALA A 33 12.61 -9.59 18.04
C ALA A 33 11.82 -10.33 19.14
N ALA A 34 10.64 -9.82 19.49
CA ALA A 34 9.85 -10.36 20.58
C ALA A 34 9.01 -11.59 20.20
N TYR A 35 8.56 -11.68 18.94
CA TYR A 35 7.58 -12.68 18.51
C TYR A 35 7.96 -13.46 17.24
N GLY A 36 9.11 -13.15 16.61
CA GLY A 36 9.50 -13.72 15.33
C GLY A 36 8.59 -13.31 14.17
N ILE A 37 7.74 -12.29 14.35
CA ILE A 37 6.78 -11.85 13.34
C ILE A 37 7.49 -10.89 12.38
N ALA A 38 7.70 -11.35 11.15
CA ALA A 38 8.19 -10.53 10.05
C ALA A 38 7.01 -10.01 9.20
N MET A 39 6.96 -8.69 8.99
CA MET A 39 5.97 -8.08 8.10
C MET A 39 6.36 -8.35 6.65
N ARG A 40 5.42 -8.92 5.87
CA ARG A 40 5.60 -9.06 4.42
C ARG A 40 5.66 -7.67 3.75
N PRO A 41 6.32 -7.53 2.58
CA PRO A 41 6.25 -6.31 1.78
C PRO A 41 4.80 -5.89 1.52
N TRP A 42 4.49 -4.61 1.67
CA TRP A 42 3.12 -4.11 1.61
C TRP A 42 2.48 -4.33 0.23
N GLN A 43 3.27 -4.34 -0.84
CA GLN A 43 2.80 -4.60 -2.20
C GLN A 43 2.15 -5.97 -2.30
N GLN A 44 2.80 -7.01 -1.75
CA GLN A 44 2.26 -8.36 -1.78
C GLN A 44 0.96 -8.44 -0.95
N ALA A 45 0.92 -7.79 0.22
CA ALA A 45 -0.28 -7.76 1.05
C ALA A 45 -1.44 -7.08 0.32
N LEU A 46 -1.15 -5.98 -0.38
CA LEU A 46 -2.13 -5.27 -1.20
C LEU A 46 -2.66 -6.14 -2.33
N ASP A 47 -1.80 -6.86 -3.05
CA ASP A 47 -2.21 -7.77 -4.13
C ASP A 47 -3.22 -8.81 -3.61
N THR A 48 -2.92 -9.47 -2.49
CA THR A 48 -3.85 -10.44 -1.87
C THR A 48 -5.21 -9.84 -1.53
N ILE A 49 -5.24 -8.59 -1.04
CA ILE A 49 -6.48 -7.89 -0.69
C ILE A 49 -7.26 -7.52 -1.94
N LEU A 50 -6.59 -7.00 -2.97
CA LEU A 50 -7.22 -6.61 -4.23
C LEU A 50 -7.78 -7.85 -4.96
N ASP A 51 -7.04 -8.95 -5.03
CA ASP A 51 -7.52 -10.20 -5.61
C ASP A 51 -8.82 -10.68 -4.94
N ARG A 52 -8.91 -10.54 -3.61
CA ARG A 52 -10.12 -10.90 -2.86
C ARG A 52 -11.30 -9.96 -3.15
N LEU A 53 -11.04 -8.66 -3.35
CA LEU A 53 -12.09 -7.65 -3.49
C LEU A 53 -12.60 -7.51 -4.92
N ILE A 54 -11.71 -7.61 -5.90
CA ILE A 54 -12.00 -7.28 -7.31
C ILE A 54 -11.57 -8.39 -8.29
N GLY A 55 -11.10 -9.54 -7.78
CA GLY A 55 -10.60 -10.64 -8.58
C GLY A 55 -9.13 -10.46 -8.99
N PRO A 56 -8.44 -11.55 -9.37
CA PRO A 56 -7.06 -11.48 -9.83
C PRO A 56 -6.93 -10.73 -11.14
N VAL A 57 -5.76 -10.14 -11.38
CA VAL A 57 -5.45 -9.54 -12.69
C VAL A 57 -5.52 -10.65 -13.75
N PRO A 58 -6.35 -10.51 -14.80
CA PRO A 58 -6.40 -11.49 -15.87
C PRO A 58 -5.01 -11.66 -16.48
N THR A 59 -4.47 -12.87 -16.41
CA THR A 59 -3.19 -13.22 -17.03
C THR A 59 -3.41 -13.48 -18.52
N GLU A 60 -2.42 -13.21 -19.37
CA GLU A 60 -2.53 -13.41 -20.84
C GLU A 60 -2.99 -14.81 -21.25
N ALA A 61 -2.76 -15.83 -20.41
CA ALA A 61 -3.25 -17.20 -20.61
C ALA A 61 -4.79 -17.36 -20.52
N SER A 62 -5.52 -16.33 -20.10
CA SER A 62 -6.99 -16.31 -20.02
C SER A 62 -7.63 -15.40 -21.08
N ARG A 63 -6.89 -15.01 -22.12
CA ARG A 63 -7.41 -14.21 -23.24
C ARG A 63 -7.54 -15.03 -24.52
#